data_AF-A0A951XCG9-F1
#
_entry.id   AF-A0A951XCG9-F1
#
_cell.length_a   1.000
_cell.length_b   1.000
_cell.length_c   1.000
_cell.angle_alpha   90.00
_cell.angle_beta   90.00
_cell.angle_gamma   90.00
#
_symmetry.space_group_name_H-M   'P 1'
#
loop_
_entity.id
_entity.type
_entity.pdbx_description
1 polymer ?
#
loop_
_entity_poly.entity_id
_entity_poly.type
_entity_poly.pdbx_seq_one_letter_code
_entity_poly.pdbx_strand_id
1 'polypeptide(L)'
;MSKSLRYLFLFLLYILTGNLQSCKKETETFKDIPLTDYYPLQIGKYIIYQLDSTVFTNFETRKEIHSYQVKDLVTDTITDNENRPGFQIRRMIRDSAGLTDWKDLAVFMATPLDHSIEYVEDNLRYIKLKSPIRENFYWQGNRYIDASGDLDYLSTWDYTYAEVGQPFLLGSRQIENTLTILQSDETMGDPELYPNNIASKNYSIEVYGKDIGLIYKDFIYWFYQKNNTLSNCRVVVAGKPDTPCPYDEDCDLLAQSLNGFVKCDTIASRYSYNGYGIQLKMVDHN
;
A
#
# COMPACT_ATOMS: atom_id res chain seq x y z
N MET A 1 -62.63 -37.47 -27.01
CA MET A 1 -62.61 -36.12 -26.38
C MET A 1 -63.73 -35.29 -26.99
N SER A 2 -64.69 -34.84 -26.18
CA SER A 2 -65.78 -33.97 -26.63
C SER A 2 -65.20 -32.68 -27.23
N LYS A 3 -65.91 -32.09 -28.21
CA LYS A 3 -65.47 -30.84 -28.87
C LYS A 3 -65.20 -29.73 -27.84
N SER A 4 -65.93 -29.69 -26.72
CA SER A 4 -65.71 -28.75 -25.62
C SER A 4 -64.37 -28.92 -24.89
N LEU A 5 -63.86 -30.15 -24.75
CA LEU A 5 -62.60 -30.41 -24.06
C LEU A 5 -61.37 -30.02 -24.91
N ARG A 6 -61.51 -30.01 -26.26
CA ARG A 6 -60.48 -29.53 -27.18
C ARG A 6 -60.34 -28.00 -27.15
N TYR A 7 -61.44 -27.27 -27.05
CA TYR A 7 -61.39 -25.81 -26.92
C TYR A 7 -60.84 -25.35 -25.56
N LEU A 8 -61.12 -26.09 -24.49
CA LEU A 8 -60.52 -25.85 -23.18
C LEU A 8 -58.99 -26.03 -23.20
N PHE A 9 -58.51 -27.09 -23.87
CA PHE A 9 -57.08 -27.35 -24.01
C PHE A 9 -56.36 -26.30 -24.88
N LEU A 10 -57.01 -25.83 -25.95
CA LEU A 10 -56.48 -24.75 -26.79
C LEU A 10 -56.44 -23.40 -26.06
N PHE A 11 -57.41 -23.12 -25.19
CA PHE A 11 -57.43 -21.92 -24.37
C PHE A 11 -56.34 -21.93 -23.28
N LEU A 12 -56.12 -23.09 -22.64
CA LEU A 12 -55.02 -23.28 -21.69
C LEU A 12 -53.63 -23.18 -22.36
N LEU A 13 -53.48 -23.68 -23.59
CA LEU A 13 -52.24 -23.56 -24.35
C LEU A 13 -51.96 -22.10 -24.76
N TYR A 14 -53.00 -21.31 -25.05
CA TYR A 14 -52.89 -19.89 -25.38
C TYR A 14 -52.49 -19.02 -24.16
N ILE A 15 -52.97 -19.38 -22.96
CA ILE A 15 -52.57 -18.70 -21.71
C ILE A 15 -51.12 -19.04 -21.34
N LEU A 16 -50.66 -20.26 -21.66
CA LEU A 16 -49.29 -20.71 -21.35
C LEU A 16 -48.22 -20.07 -22.25
N THR A 17 -48.57 -19.65 -23.47
CA THR A 17 -47.61 -19.01 -24.40
C THR A 17 -47.57 -17.47 -24.30
N GLY A 18 -48.50 -16.85 -23.57
CA GLY A 18 -48.62 -15.39 -23.45
C GLY A 18 -47.69 -14.69 -22.44
N ASN A 19 -46.88 -15.44 -21.68
CA ASN A 19 -46.06 -14.89 -20.59
C ASN A 19 -44.55 -15.01 -20.83
N LEU A 20 -44.10 -14.85 -22.08
CA LEU A 20 -42.69 -14.53 -22.34
C LEU A 20 -42.52 -13.02 -22.25
N GLN A 21 -42.53 -12.49 -21.02
CA GLN A 21 -42.01 -11.14 -20.80
C GLN A 21 -40.54 -11.17 -21.20
N SER A 22 -40.25 -10.48 -22.30
CA SER A 22 -38.91 -10.18 -22.75
C SER A 22 -38.17 -9.50 -21.59
N CYS A 23 -37.27 -10.25 -20.97
CA CYS A 23 -36.29 -9.71 -20.05
C CYS A 23 -35.46 -8.72 -20.86
N LYS A 24 -35.79 -7.42 -20.76
CA LYS A 24 -34.93 -6.37 -21.29
C LYS A 24 -33.62 -6.52 -20.55
N LYS A 25 -32.58 -6.98 -21.25
CA LYS A 25 -31.21 -6.80 -20.79
C LYS A 25 -31.02 -5.29 -20.65
N GLU A 26 -31.06 -4.79 -19.43
CA GLU A 26 -30.50 -3.48 -19.13
C GLU A 26 -29.04 -3.57 -19.56
N THR A 27 -28.76 -2.91 -20.67
CA THR A 27 -27.39 -2.71 -21.10
C THR A 27 -26.90 -1.65 -20.14
N GLU A 28 -26.25 -2.06 -19.05
CA GLU A 28 -25.48 -1.13 -18.23
C GLU A 28 -24.52 -0.43 -19.19
N THR A 29 -24.85 0.82 -19.49
CA THR A 29 -23.97 1.70 -20.22
C THR A 29 -22.88 2.03 -19.23
N PHE A 30 -21.80 1.24 -19.25
CA PHE A 30 -20.61 1.52 -18.47
C PHE A 30 -20.17 2.94 -18.85
N LYS A 31 -20.43 3.88 -17.95
CA LYS A 31 -19.92 5.24 -18.09
C LYS A 31 -18.42 5.12 -17.90
N ASP A 32 -17.67 5.36 -18.96
CA ASP A 32 -16.23 5.37 -18.90
C ASP A 32 -15.80 6.56 -18.03
N ILE A 33 -15.35 6.28 -16.81
CA ILE A 33 -14.90 7.31 -15.88
C ILE A 33 -13.39 7.47 -16.08
N PRO A 34 -12.91 8.64 -16.53
CA PRO A 34 -11.48 8.86 -16.73
C PRO A 34 -10.71 8.71 -15.42
N LEU A 35 -9.56 8.04 -15.43
CA LEU A 35 -8.71 7.93 -14.22
C LEU A 35 -8.23 9.30 -13.73
N THR A 36 -8.05 10.24 -14.65
CA THR A 36 -7.65 11.63 -14.36
C THR A 36 -8.70 12.40 -13.57
N ASP A 37 -9.97 11.97 -13.57
CA ASP A 37 -11.00 12.54 -12.68
C ASP A 37 -10.65 12.30 -11.20
N TYR A 38 -9.91 11.24 -10.87
CA TYR A 38 -9.51 10.93 -9.49
C TYR A 38 -8.01 11.08 -9.24
N TYR A 39 -7.25 11.48 -10.25
CA TYR A 39 -5.81 11.75 -10.15
C TYR A 39 -5.44 12.93 -11.07
N PRO A 40 -5.94 14.14 -10.76
CA PRO A 40 -5.73 15.30 -11.62
C PRO A 40 -4.25 15.72 -11.62
N LEU A 41 -3.59 15.57 -12.77
CA LEU A 41 -2.19 15.93 -12.97
C LEU A 41 -2.08 17.22 -13.78
N GLN A 42 -1.93 18.34 -13.07
CA GLN A 42 -1.74 19.65 -13.66
C GLN A 42 -0.70 20.42 -12.85
N ILE A 43 0.25 21.07 -13.53
CA ILE A 43 1.24 21.93 -12.87
C ILE A 43 0.53 22.95 -11.97
N GLY A 44 0.99 23.06 -10.72
CA GLY A 44 0.42 23.93 -9.70
C GLY A 44 -0.69 23.29 -8.86
N LYS A 45 -1.22 22.12 -9.26
CA LYS A 45 -2.15 21.35 -8.41
C LYS A 45 -1.41 20.85 -7.16
N TYR A 46 -2.02 21.01 -6.00
CA TYR A 46 -1.45 20.56 -4.73
C TYR A 46 -2.48 19.94 -3.81
N ILE A 47 -1.98 19.08 -2.92
CA ILE A 47 -2.73 18.58 -1.77
C ILE A 47 -1.83 18.71 -0.53
N ILE A 48 -2.38 19.28 0.54
CA ILE A 48 -1.73 19.33 1.86
C ILE A 48 -2.40 18.28 2.74
N TYR A 49 -1.59 17.53 3.48
CA TYR A 49 -2.04 16.49 4.38
C TYR A 49 -1.54 16.75 5.79
N GLN A 50 -2.35 16.33 6.77
CA GLN A 50 -1.84 15.91 8.06
C GLN A 50 -1.25 14.50 7.89
N LEU A 51 0.03 14.35 8.22
CA LEU A 51 0.78 13.10 8.18
C LEU A 51 1.03 12.62 9.60
N ASP A 52 0.64 11.38 9.90
CA ASP A 52 1.06 10.65 11.09
C ASP A 52 1.99 9.51 10.67
N SER A 53 3.26 9.58 11.08
CA SER A 53 4.27 8.56 10.85
C SER A 53 4.38 7.65 12.06
N THR A 54 4.07 6.37 11.89
CA THR A 54 4.32 5.35 12.91
C THR A 54 5.74 4.82 12.74
N VAL A 55 6.53 4.90 13.80
CA VAL A 55 7.90 4.38 13.86
C VAL A 55 8.08 3.48 15.08
N PHE A 56 9.06 2.58 15.02
CA PHE A 56 9.43 1.73 16.16
C PHE A 56 10.80 2.16 16.69
N THR A 57 10.82 2.65 17.93
CA THR A 57 12.01 3.20 18.60
C THR A 57 12.46 2.28 19.73
N ASN A 58 13.55 2.67 20.41
CA ASN A 58 14.11 1.94 21.56
C ASN A 58 14.43 0.48 21.21
N PHE A 59 15.35 0.28 20.25
CA PHE A 59 15.66 -1.04 19.67
C PHE A 59 14.39 -1.72 19.15
N GLU A 60 13.58 -0.92 18.46
CA GLU A 60 12.35 -1.33 17.78
C GLU A 60 11.35 -2.05 18.71
N THR A 61 11.36 -1.75 20.00
CA THR A 61 10.42 -2.33 20.99
C THR A 61 9.26 -1.42 21.34
N ARG A 62 9.35 -0.14 20.99
CA ARG A 62 8.35 0.87 21.34
C ARG A 62 7.76 1.49 20.08
N LYS A 63 6.44 1.41 19.93
CA LYS A 63 5.70 2.13 18.90
C LYS A 63 5.56 3.61 19.27
N GLU A 64 5.89 4.50 18.36
CA GLU A 64 5.69 5.95 18.47
C GLU A 64 4.99 6.50 17.23
N ILE A 65 4.27 7.61 17.39
CA ILE A 65 3.65 8.35 16.30
C ILE A 65 4.23 9.76 16.27
N HIS A 66 4.82 10.14 15.14
CA HIS A 66 5.35 11.49 14.90
C HIS A 66 4.50 12.16 13.83
N SER A 67 3.97 13.35 14.13
CA SER A 67 3.01 14.04 13.27
C SER A 67 3.64 15.25 12.57
N TYR A 68 3.24 15.48 11.32
CA TYR A 68 3.73 16.54 10.45
C TYR A 68 2.63 17.05 9.53
N GLN A 69 2.89 18.17 8.85
CA GLN A 69 2.16 18.50 7.63
C GLN A 69 3.05 18.24 6.41
N VAL A 70 2.48 17.63 5.38
CA VAL A 70 3.15 17.44 4.09
C VAL A 70 2.35 18.05 2.96
N LYS A 71 3.03 18.54 1.93
CA LYS A 71 2.42 19.12 0.73
C LYS A 71 2.98 18.45 -0.50
N ASP A 72 2.10 17.82 -1.28
CA ASP A 72 2.42 17.31 -2.59
C ASP A 72 2.02 18.35 -3.63
N LEU A 73 2.99 18.81 -4.42
CA LEU A 73 2.80 19.81 -5.46
C LEU A 73 3.27 19.26 -6.80
N VAL A 74 2.41 19.29 -7.81
CA VAL A 74 2.81 18.99 -9.19
C VAL A 74 3.62 20.17 -9.72
N THR A 75 4.93 19.99 -9.95
CA THR A 75 5.83 21.10 -10.30
C THR A 75 6.11 21.20 -11.80
N ASP A 76 6.27 20.05 -12.47
CA ASP A 76 6.80 20.00 -13.83
C ASP A 76 6.23 18.82 -14.61
N THR A 77 6.34 18.90 -15.94
CA THR A 77 6.23 17.75 -16.83
C THR A 77 7.61 17.16 -17.07
N ILE A 78 7.72 15.84 -16.95
CA ILE A 78 8.95 15.09 -17.19
C ILE A 78 8.66 13.93 -18.15
N THR A 79 9.71 13.24 -18.60
CA THR A 79 9.56 11.99 -19.34
C THR A 79 10.16 10.87 -18.54
N ASP A 80 9.50 9.71 -18.53
CA ASP A 80 10.09 8.54 -17.89
C ASP A 80 11.16 7.87 -18.77
N ASN A 81 11.73 6.76 -18.28
CA ASN A 81 12.78 6.02 -18.96
C ASN A 81 12.33 5.39 -20.31
N GLU A 82 11.02 5.35 -20.58
CA GLU A 82 10.43 4.88 -21.83
C GLU A 82 10.04 6.06 -22.76
N ASN A 83 10.43 7.29 -22.41
CA ASN A 83 10.04 8.54 -23.09
C ASN A 83 8.52 8.81 -23.06
N ARG A 84 7.80 8.29 -22.07
CA ARG A 84 6.38 8.57 -21.87
C ARG A 84 6.24 9.85 -21.05
N PRO A 85 5.29 10.75 -21.38
CA PRO A 85 5.07 11.98 -20.63
C PRO A 85 4.56 11.65 -19.22
N GLY A 86 5.14 12.30 -18.23
CA GLY A 86 4.78 12.19 -16.82
C GLY A 86 4.87 13.54 -16.11
N PHE A 87 4.60 13.52 -14.82
CA PHE A 87 4.54 14.70 -13.97
C PHE A 87 5.42 14.49 -12.75
N GLN A 88 6.22 15.51 -12.42
CA GLN A 88 6.99 15.54 -11.20
C GLN A 88 6.12 16.06 -10.05
N ILE A 89 6.08 15.33 -8.95
CA ILE A 89 5.39 15.72 -7.71
C ILE A 89 6.45 15.94 -6.64
N ARG A 90 6.55 17.17 -6.15
CA ARG A 90 7.48 17.55 -5.07
C ARG A 90 6.73 17.50 -3.75
N ARG A 91 7.18 16.63 -2.84
CA ARG A 91 6.70 16.57 -1.45
C ARG A 91 7.56 17.45 -0.56
N MET A 92 6.92 18.39 0.10
CA MET A 92 7.51 19.21 1.16
C MET A 92 6.93 18.82 2.51
N ILE A 93 7.68 19.07 3.59
CA ILE A 93 7.30 18.79 4.97
C ILE A 93 7.51 20.02 5.86
N ARG A 94 6.69 20.14 6.89
CA ARG A 94 6.85 21.10 8.00
C ARG A 94 6.29 20.50 9.30
N ASP A 95 6.44 21.22 10.41
CA ASP A 95 5.87 20.83 11.70
C ASP A 95 4.34 20.62 11.65
N SER A 96 3.81 19.82 12.58
CA SER A 96 2.38 19.48 12.62
C SER A 96 1.46 20.68 12.82
N ALA A 97 1.92 21.75 13.49
CA ALA A 97 1.14 22.97 13.69
C ALA A 97 1.21 23.92 12.47
N GLY A 98 2.06 23.62 11.49
CA GLY A 98 2.23 24.42 10.27
C GLY A 98 2.85 25.79 10.49
N LEU A 99 3.65 25.95 11.56
CA LEU A 99 4.27 27.20 11.98
C LEU A 99 5.63 27.47 11.33
N THR A 100 6.29 26.42 10.86
CA THR A 100 7.61 26.47 10.21
C THR A 100 7.47 26.51 8.68
N ASP A 101 8.54 26.97 8.03
CA ASP A 101 8.63 26.98 6.58
C ASP A 101 8.68 25.56 6.00
N TRP A 102 8.12 25.43 4.80
CA TRP A 102 8.19 24.19 4.02
C TRP A 102 9.64 23.82 3.68
N LYS A 103 10.00 22.56 3.92
CA LYS A 103 11.28 21.98 3.53
C LYS A 103 11.07 20.84 2.55
N ASP A 104 12.01 20.65 1.63
CA ASP A 104 12.01 19.50 0.74
C ASP A 104 12.09 18.19 1.51
N LEU A 105 11.30 17.21 1.07
CA LEU A 105 11.31 15.86 1.62
C LEU A 105 11.56 14.81 0.53
N ALA A 106 10.76 14.82 -0.53
CA ALA A 106 10.84 13.81 -1.58
C ALA A 106 10.36 14.33 -2.93
N VAL A 107 10.73 13.62 -3.99
CA VAL A 107 10.24 13.84 -5.34
C VAL A 107 9.71 12.52 -5.88
N PHE A 108 8.53 12.57 -6.46
CA PHE A 108 7.84 11.44 -7.06
C PHE A 108 7.53 11.72 -8.52
N MET A 109 7.22 10.66 -9.26
CA MET A 109 6.76 10.77 -10.65
C MET A 109 5.41 10.09 -10.80
N ALA A 110 4.46 10.77 -11.44
CA ALA A 110 3.21 10.18 -11.88
C ALA A 110 3.15 10.15 -13.42
N THR A 111 2.87 8.99 -14.00
CA THR A 111 2.76 8.79 -15.46
C THR A 111 1.34 8.35 -15.78
N PRO A 112 0.48 9.24 -16.32
CA PRO A 112 -0.84 8.86 -16.78
C PRO A 112 -0.74 8.10 -18.12
N LEU A 113 -1.35 6.92 -18.18
CA LEU A 113 -1.49 6.08 -19.37
C LEU A 113 -2.97 5.89 -19.73
N ASP A 114 -3.26 5.32 -20.89
CA ASP A 114 -4.63 5.13 -21.40
C ASP A 114 -5.56 4.38 -20.42
N HIS A 115 -5.01 3.42 -19.66
CA HIS A 115 -5.78 2.55 -18.78
C HIS A 115 -5.21 2.43 -17.36
N SER A 116 -4.22 3.26 -16.99
CA SER A 116 -3.63 3.23 -15.66
C SER A 116 -2.92 4.52 -15.30
N ILE A 117 -2.80 4.80 -14.00
CA ILE A 117 -1.90 5.81 -13.46
C ILE A 117 -0.74 5.08 -12.78
N GLU A 118 0.45 5.22 -13.34
CA GLU A 118 1.67 4.72 -12.71
C GLU A 118 2.26 5.81 -11.80
N TYR A 119 2.84 5.40 -10.67
CA TYR A 119 3.45 6.28 -9.69
C TYR A 119 4.78 5.70 -9.23
N VAL A 120 5.83 6.52 -9.21
CA VAL A 120 7.17 6.12 -8.78
C VAL A 120 7.57 6.90 -7.53
N GLU A 121 7.83 6.18 -6.45
CA GLU A 121 8.43 6.68 -5.20
C GLU A 121 9.58 5.74 -4.80
N ASP A 122 10.71 6.30 -4.39
CA ASP A 122 11.90 5.54 -3.96
C ASP A 122 12.33 4.42 -4.92
N ASN A 123 12.26 4.70 -6.23
CA ASN A 123 12.51 3.75 -7.34
C ASN A 123 11.54 2.56 -7.44
N LEU A 124 10.46 2.56 -6.66
CA LEU A 124 9.39 1.56 -6.72
C LEU A 124 8.24 2.08 -7.59
N ARG A 125 7.84 1.29 -8.59
CA ARG A 125 6.76 1.64 -9.53
C ARG A 125 5.46 0.95 -9.13
N TYR A 126 4.46 1.75 -8.79
CA TYR A 126 3.11 1.33 -8.43
C TYR A 126 2.12 1.64 -9.55
N ILE A 127 1.08 0.82 -9.69
CA ILE A 127 -0.13 1.16 -10.44
C ILE A 127 -1.17 1.62 -9.44
N LYS A 128 -1.34 2.94 -9.30
CA LYS A 128 -2.24 3.55 -8.31
C LYS A 128 -3.70 3.48 -8.72
N LEU A 129 -3.99 3.65 -10.00
CA LEU A 129 -5.34 3.51 -10.56
C LEU A 129 -5.28 2.69 -11.85
N LYS A 130 -6.36 1.96 -12.12
CA LYS A 130 -6.52 1.20 -13.36
C LYS A 130 -7.96 1.23 -13.86
N SER A 131 -8.16 1.31 -15.16
CA SER A 131 -9.49 1.27 -15.78
C SER A 131 -9.97 -0.18 -15.96
N PRO A 132 -11.29 -0.41 -15.91
CA PRO A 132 -12.35 0.55 -15.60
C PRO A 132 -12.53 0.82 -14.10
N ILE A 133 -12.90 2.05 -13.74
CA ILE A 133 -13.34 2.38 -12.38
C ILE A 133 -14.75 1.83 -12.18
N ARG A 134 -14.87 0.76 -11.41
CA ARG A 134 -16.13 0.16 -10.97
C ARG A 134 -15.91 -0.72 -9.75
N GLU A 135 -16.96 -0.91 -8.98
CA GLU A 135 -16.94 -1.74 -7.77
C GLU A 135 -16.34 -3.13 -8.05
N ASN A 136 -15.47 -3.60 -7.15
CA ASN A 136 -14.80 -4.90 -7.20
C ASN A 136 -13.87 -5.14 -8.41
N PHE A 137 -13.57 -4.12 -9.23
CA PHE A 137 -12.51 -4.27 -10.21
C PHE A 137 -11.15 -4.27 -9.51
N TYR A 138 -10.31 -5.25 -9.86
CA TYR A 138 -9.03 -5.49 -9.18
C TYR A 138 -7.85 -5.57 -10.15
N TRP A 139 -6.65 -5.27 -9.63
CA TRP A 139 -5.41 -5.37 -10.36
C TRP A 139 -4.21 -5.55 -9.43
N GLN A 140 -3.13 -6.12 -9.99
CA GLN A 140 -1.85 -6.22 -9.29
C GLN A 140 -1.16 -4.86 -9.25
N GLY A 141 -1.36 -4.10 -8.16
CA GLY A 141 -0.85 -2.73 -8.02
C GLY A 141 0.67 -2.65 -7.90
N ASN A 142 1.28 -3.68 -7.32
CA ASN A 142 2.73 -3.77 -7.10
C ASN A 142 3.46 -4.60 -8.18
N ARG A 143 2.82 -4.89 -9.33
CA ARG A 143 3.36 -5.84 -10.34
C ARG A 143 4.73 -5.49 -10.92
N TYR A 144 5.17 -4.24 -10.78
CA TYR A 144 6.47 -3.76 -11.29
C TYR A 144 7.55 -3.69 -10.20
N ILE A 145 7.22 -4.11 -8.97
CA ILE A 145 8.16 -4.14 -7.86
C ILE A 145 8.73 -5.56 -7.77
N ASP A 146 10.06 -5.66 -7.81
CA ASP A 146 10.77 -6.88 -7.44
C ASP A 146 10.76 -7.02 -5.92
N ALA A 147 9.66 -7.58 -5.40
CA ALA A 147 9.42 -7.74 -3.97
C ALA A 147 10.28 -8.87 -3.41
N SER A 148 11.53 -8.53 -3.06
CA SER A 148 12.48 -9.41 -2.41
C SER A 148 13.13 -8.75 -1.18
N GLY A 149 13.51 -9.56 -0.18
CA GLY A 149 14.21 -9.09 1.02
C GLY A 149 13.33 -8.15 1.85
N ASP A 150 13.82 -6.94 2.12
CA ASP A 150 13.07 -5.94 2.90
C ASP A 150 11.77 -5.47 2.21
N LEU A 151 11.58 -5.79 0.93
CA LEU A 151 10.38 -5.48 0.15
C LEU A 151 9.42 -6.67 0.02
N ASP A 152 9.70 -7.83 0.63
CA ASP A 152 8.85 -9.04 0.54
C ASP A 152 7.38 -8.74 0.88
N TYR A 153 7.14 -7.79 1.79
CA TYR A 153 5.81 -7.37 2.20
C TYR A 153 5.01 -6.70 1.09
N LEU A 154 5.63 -6.24 0.00
CA LEU A 154 4.94 -5.69 -1.17
C LEU A 154 4.54 -6.75 -2.20
N SER A 155 4.90 -8.02 -1.96
CA SER A 155 4.59 -9.11 -2.89
C SER A 155 3.09 -9.36 -2.98
N THR A 156 2.60 -9.68 -4.18
CA THR A 156 1.24 -10.20 -4.40
C THR A 156 0.06 -9.29 -4.00
N TRP A 157 0.25 -7.97 -3.90
CA TRP A 157 -0.87 -7.07 -3.58
C TRP A 157 -1.86 -6.92 -4.75
N ASP A 158 -3.08 -7.38 -4.52
CA ASP A 158 -4.23 -7.19 -5.40
C ASP A 158 -5.08 -6.03 -4.91
N TYR A 159 -4.98 -4.92 -5.62
CA TYR A 159 -5.73 -3.70 -5.34
C TYR A 159 -7.15 -3.88 -5.84
N THR A 160 -8.15 -3.41 -5.09
CA THR A 160 -9.56 -3.52 -5.46
C THR A 160 -10.28 -2.21 -5.21
N TYR A 161 -11.08 -1.77 -6.19
CA TYR A 161 -11.99 -0.64 -5.98
C TYR A 161 -13.16 -1.03 -5.08
N ALA A 162 -13.42 -0.19 -4.09
CA ALA A 162 -14.56 -0.25 -3.20
C ALA A 162 -15.23 1.13 -3.07
N GLU A 163 -16.49 1.14 -2.66
CA GLU A 163 -17.25 2.37 -2.35
C GLU A 163 -17.23 3.39 -3.51
N VAL A 164 -17.27 2.91 -4.76
CA VAL A 164 -17.13 3.78 -5.93
C VAL A 164 -18.30 4.75 -6.05
N GLY A 165 -17.98 6.04 -6.12
CA GLY A 165 -18.95 7.13 -6.21
C GLY A 165 -19.63 7.48 -4.88
N GLN A 166 -19.30 6.78 -3.78
CA GLN A 166 -19.88 7.06 -2.47
C GLN A 166 -19.18 8.27 -1.81
N PRO A 167 -19.88 9.01 -0.93
CA PRO A 167 -19.25 10.05 -0.14
C PRO A 167 -18.32 9.45 0.93
N PHE A 168 -17.21 10.14 1.19
CA PHE A 168 -16.28 9.79 2.27
C PHE A 168 -16.23 10.89 3.32
N LEU A 169 -16.36 10.52 4.60
CA LEU A 169 -16.26 11.44 5.72
C LEU A 169 -14.80 11.58 6.18
N LEU A 170 -14.14 12.65 5.77
CA LEU A 170 -12.77 12.97 6.18
C LEU A 170 -12.79 13.95 7.36
N GLY A 171 -12.69 13.41 8.58
CA GLY A 171 -12.85 14.18 9.80
C GLY A 171 -14.27 14.72 9.93
N SER A 172 -14.45 16.05 9.88
CA SER A 172 -15.77 16.69 9.87
C SER A 172 -16.26 17.09 8.47
N ARG A 173 -15.48 16.82 7.41
CA ARG A 173 -15.79 17.24 6.05
C ARG A 173 -16.22 16.02 5.22
N GLN A 174 -17.39 16.09 4.62
CA GLN A 174 -17.86 15.09 3.67
C GLN A 174 -17.34 15.45 2.27
N ILE A 175 -16.67 14.51 1.62
CA ILE A 175 -16.20 14.62 0.24
C ILE A 175 -17.11 13.73 -0.61
N GLU A 176 -17.83 14.33 -1.55
CA GLU A 176 -18.71 13.61 -2.48
C GLU A 176 -17.90 12.92 -3.58
N ASN A 177 -18.47 11.86 -4.16
CA ASN A 177 -17.89 11.12 -5.30
C ASN A 177 -16.44 10.71 -5.06
N THR A 178 -16.24 9.72 -4.20
CA THR A 178 -14.91 9.17 -3.92
C THR A 178 -14.75 7.79 -4.54
N LEU A 179 -13.51 7.30 -4.58
CA LEU A 179 -13.22 5.88 -4.75
C LEU A 179 -12.29 5.44 -3.62
N THR A 180 -12.52 4.23 -3.12
CA THR A 180 -11.65 3.58 -2.15
C THR A 180 -10.87 2.47 -2.86
N ILE A 181 -9.61 2.31 -2.51
CA ILE A 181 -8.74 1.23 -2.99
C ILE A 181 -8.26 0.45 -1.79
N LEU A 182 -8.72 -0.78 -1.69
CA LEU A 182 -8.21 -1.77 -0.73
C LEU A 182 -6.98 -2.42 -1.36
N GLN A 183 -5.83 -2.45 -0.67
CA GLN A 183 -4.56 -2.90 -1.26
C GLN A 183 -3.98 -4.13 -0.57
N SER A 184 -3.96 -4.14 0.76
CA SER A 184 -3.54 -5.29 1.59
C SER A 184 -4.23 -5.23 2.94
N ASP A 185 -4.57 -6.39 3.50
CA ASP A 185 -5.12 -6.56 4.84
C ASP A 185 -4.72 -7.93 5.39
N GLU A 186 -3.45 -8.06 5.74
CA GLU A 186 -2.88 -9.25 6.33
C GLU A 186 -2.44 -8.96 7.76
N THR A 187 -2.84 -9.82 8.69
CA THR A 187 -2.41 -9.73 10.09
C THR A 187 -2.24 -11.13 10.64
N MET A 188 -1.16 -11.34 11.40
CA MET A 188 -0.88 -12.59 12.08
C MET A 188 -0.44 -12.30 13.51
N GLY A 189 -1.04 -12.99 14.48
CA GLY A 189 -0.66 -12.85 15.89
C GLY A 189 -0.96 -11.47 16.48
N ASP A 190 -0.52 -11.28 17.71
CA ASP A 190 -0.72 -10.04 18.46
C ASP A 190 0.39 -9.91 19.51
N PRO A 191 1.35 -8.97 19.36
CA PRO A 191 2.42 -8.76 20.32
C PRO A 191 1.97 -8.27 21.70
N GLU A 192 0.81 -7.62 21.81
CA GLU A 192 0.29 -7.12 23.08
C GLU A 192 -0.28 -8.26 23.92
N LEU A 193 -0.98 -9.19 23.28
CA LEU A 193 -1.55 -10.39 23.93
C LEU A 193 -0.53 -11.52 24.08
N TYR A 194 0.35 -11.70 23.09
CA TYR A 194 1.31 -12.80 22.99
C TYR A 194 2.73 -12.28 22.66
N PRO A 195 3.39 -11.55 23.57
CA PRO A 195 4.68 -10.88 23.30
C PRO A 195 5.87 -11.81 23.01
N ASN A 196 5.70 -13.13 23.18
CA ASN A 196 6.73 -14.13 22.87
C ASN A 196 6.44 -14.89 21.57
N ASN A 197 5.44 -14.47 20.79
CA ASN A 197 5.10 -15.08 19.51
C ASN A 197 5.47 -14.14 18.37
N ILE A 198 5.80 -14.72 17.22
CA ILE A 198 5.95 -13.95 15.98
C ILE A 198 4.58 -13.38 15.63
N ALA A 199 4.56 -12.13 15.15
CA ALA A 199 3.37 -11.48 14.65
C ALA A 199 3.71 -10.59 13.45
N SER A 200 2.72 -10.22 12.67
CA SER A 200 2.87 -9.30 11.54
C SER A 200 1.60 -8.51 11.29
N LYS A 201 1.77 -7.35 10.67
CA LYS A 201 0.68 -6.60 10.05
C LYS A 201 1.16 -6.02 8.74
N ASN A 202 0.33 -6.15 7.72
CA ASN A 202 0.51 -5.54 6.43
C ASN A 202 -0.85 -5.04 5.97
N TYR A 203 -1.06 -3.73 6.04
CA TYR A 203 -2.35 -3.12 5.78
C TYR A 203 -2.16 -1.85 4.97
N SER A 204 -2.98 -1.69 3.93
CA SER A 204 -2.95 -0.48 3.12
C SER A 204 -4.29 -0.21 2.46
N ILE A 205 -4.76 1.03 2.61
CA ILE A 205 -5.95 1.59 1.97
C ILE A 205 -5.65 3.02 1.47
N GLU A 206 -6.19 3.36 0.32
CA GLU A 206 -6.16 4.71 -0.23
C GLU A 206 -7.57 5.14 -0.63
N VAL A 207 -7.93 6.42 -0.43
CA VAL A 207 -9.20 6.99 -0.88
C VAL A 207 -8.90 8.21 -1.74
N TYR A 208 -9.53 8.29 -2.90
CA TYR A 208 -9.37 9.37 -3.85
C TYR A 208 -10.68 10.13 -4.02
N GLY A 209 -10.61 11.46 -3.94
CA GLY A 209 -11.72 12.36 -4.20
C GLY A 209 -11.73 12.80 -5.66
N LYS A 210 -12.91 12.82 -6.29
CA LYS A 210 -13.06 13.34 -7.65
C LYS A 210 -12.60 14.80 -7.72
N ASP A 211 -11.83 15.13 -8.77
CA ASP A 211 -11.19 16.42 -9.06
C ASP A 211 -10.17 16.90 -8.02
N ILE A 212 -9.87 16.05 -7.03
CA ILE A 212 -8.95 16.34 -5.92
C ILE A 212 -7.69 15.49 -6.04
N GLY A 213 -7.82 14.16 -6.06
CA GLY A 213 -6.69 13.24 -5.93
C GLY A 213 -6.78 12.39 -4.67
N LEU A 214 -5.63 11.91 -4.17
CA LEU A 214 -5.54 11.15 -2.92
C LEU A 214 -5.98 12.03 -1.74
N ILE A 215 -7.06 11.66 -1.04
CA ILE A 215 -7.58 12.42 0.11
C ILE A 215 -7.31 11.73 1.45
N TYR A 216 -7.11 10.41 1.42
CA TYR A 216 -6.81 9.61 2.59
C TYR A 216 -5.89 8.45 2.21
N LYS A 217 -4.93 8.16 3.08
CA LYS A 217 -4.11 6.94 3.01
C LYS A 217 -3.90 6.43 4.43
N ASP A 218 -3.97 5.12 4.60
CA ASP A 218 -3.54 4.45 5.82
C ASP A 218 -2.74 3.22 5.44
N PHE A 219 -1.45 3.26 5.72
CA PHE A 219 -0.50 2.20 5.46
C PHE A 219 0.21 1.85 6.75
N ILE A 220 0.33 0.56 7.05
CA ILE A 220 1.14 0.06 8.15
C ILE A 220 1.72 -1.30 7.75
N TYR A 221 3.04 -1.40 7.83
CA TYR A 221 3.75 -2.66 7.76
C TYR A 221 4.58 -2.83 9.02
N TRP A 222 4.50 -4.00 9.65
CA TRP A 222 5.52 -4.43 10.59
C TRP A 222 5.57 -5.94 10.68
N PHE A 223 6.77 -6.45 10.95
CA PHE A 223 7.03 -7.81 11.35
C PHE A 223 7.62 -7.81 12.76
N TYR A 224 7.01 -8.57 13.66
CA TYR A 224 7.43 -8.71 15.05
C TYR A 224 8.06 -10.07 15.25
N GLN A 225 9.36 -10.10 15.55
CA GLN A 225 10.11 -11.34 15.69
C GLN A 225 11.18 -11.24 16.76
N LYS A 226 11.67 -12.42 17.15
CA LYS A 226 12.79 -12.53 18.07
C LYS A 226 14.08 -12.17 17.36
N ASN A 227 14.78 -11.16 17.86
CA ASN A 227 16.12 -10.87 17.39
C ASN A 227 17.11 -11.79 18.11
N ASN A 228 17.89 -12.51 17.31
CA ASN A 228 19.05 -13.24 17.81
C ASN A 228 20.25 -12.33 17.65
N THR A 229 20.76 -11.80 18.74
CA THR A 229 22.02 -11.05 18.70
C THR A 229 23.16 -12.04 18.92
N LEU A 230 24.07 -12.12 17.95
CA LEU A 230 25.32 -12.83 18.14
C LEU A 230 26.20 -11.98 19.07
N SER A 231 26.69 -12.58 20.15
CA SER A 231 27.58 -11.93 21.12
C SER A 231 28.73 -12.87 21.46
N ASN A 232 29.81 -12.35 22.05
CA ASN A 232 30.96 -13.15 22.50
C ASN A 232 31.50 -14.11 21.41
N CYS A 233 31.64 -13.62 20.19
CA CYS A 233 32.28 -14.37 19.11
C CYS A 233 33.73 -14.68 19.47
N ARG A 234 34.15 -15.91 19.23
CA ARG A 234 35.51 -16.41 19.49
C ARG A 234 36.00 -17.26 18.33
N VAL A 235 37.28 -17.14 18.01
CA VAL A 235 37.99 -18.00 17.08
C VAL A 235 38.35 -19.30 17.79
N VAL A 236 37.92 -20.42 17.23
CA VAL A 236 38.19 -21.76 17.71
C VAL A 236 39.20 -22.43 16.78
N VAL A 237 40.37 -22.79 17.33
CA VAL A 237 41.42 -23.51 16.59
C VAL A 237 41.72 -24.80 17.34
N ALA A 238 41.77 -25.92 16.63
CA ALA A 238 42.00 -27.23 17.24
C ALA A 238 43.30 -27.25 18.08
N GLY A 239 43.19 -27.65 19.34
CA GLY A 239 44.33 -27.73 20.27
C GLY A 239 44.80 -26.40 20.84
N LYS A 240 44.10 -25.28 20.58
CA LYS A 240 44.36 -23.97 21.20
C LYS A 240 43.13 -23.49 21.99
N PRO A 241 43.32 -22.63 23.01
CA PRO A 241 42.20 -21.97 23.68
C PRO A 241 41.40 -21.08 22.72
N ASP A 242 40.08 -21.01 22.92
CA ASP A 242 39.21 -20.09 22.20
C ASP A 242 39.68 -18.64 22.42
N THR A 243 39.84 -17.88 21.33
CA THR A 243 40.31 -16.49 21.38
C THR A 243 39.16 -15.54 21.05
N PRO A 244 38.80 -14.56 21.90
CA PRO A 244 37.76 -13.58 21.59
C PRO A 244 38.05 -12.86 20.28
N CYS A 245 36.99 -12.62 19.49
CA CYS A 245 37.09 -11.84 18.27
C CYS A 245 37.50 -10.39 18.57
N PRO A 246 38.60 -9.89 17.99
CA PRO A 246 38.96 -8.48 18.08
C PRO A 246 37.86 -7.60 17.46
N TYR A 247 37.65 -6.41 18.01
CA TYR A 247 36.62 -5.48 17.53
C TYR A 247 36.93 -4.88 16.15
N ASP A 248 38.21 -4.77 15.80
CA ASP A 248 38.70 -4.09 14.59
C ASP A 248 39.15 -5.07 13.48
N GLU A 249 38.89 -6.36 13.62
CA GLU A 249 39.30 -7.39 12.65
C GLU A 249 38.12 -8.21 12.15
N ASP A 250 38.15 -8.58 10.87
CA ASP A 250 37.22 -9.57 10.32
C ASP A 250 37.55 -10.94 10.92
N CYS A 251 36.70 -11.37 11.85
CA CYS A 251 36.95 -12.56 12.63
C CYS A 251 36.82 -13.86 11.80
N ASP A 252 36.04 -13.83 10.72
CA ASP A 252 35.93 -14.96 9.80
C ASP A 252 37.23 -15.14 9.00
N LEU A 253 37.81 -14.04 8.52
CA LEU A 253 39.13 -14.05 7.87
C LEU A 253 40.25 -14.48 8.84
N LEU A 254 40.21 -13.99 10.09
CA LEU A 254 41.17 -14.40 11.12
C LEU A 254 41.07 -15.91 11.39
N ALA A 255 39.86 -16.45 11.55
CA ALA A 255 39.64 -17.88 11.77
C ALA A 255 40.15 -18.72 10.60
N GLN A 256 39.89 -18.29 9.36
CA GLN A 256 40.40 -18.96 8.15
C GLN A 256 41.93 -18.99 8.12
N SER A 257 42.60 -17.87 8.45
CA SER A 257 44.08 -17.80 8.47
C SER A 257 44.71 -18.76 9.49
N LEU A 258 43.98 -19.07 10.57
CA LEU A 258 44.42 -19.97 11.64
C LEU A 258 43.92 -21.41 11.46
N ASN A 259 43.29 -21.72 10.33
CA ASN A 259 42.69 -23.02 10.03
C ASN A 259 41.65 -23.45 11.11
N GLY A 260 40.89 -22.46 11.60
CA GLY A 260 39.84 -22.59 12.62
C GLY A 260 38.48 -22.12 12.12
N PHE A 261 37.53 -21.94 13.05
CA PHE A 261 36.19 -21.42 12.76
C PHE A 261 35.74 -20.44 13.85
N VAL A 262 34.79 -19.56 13.51
CA VAL A 262 34.18 -18.64 14.48
C VAL A 262 33.02 -19.32 15.19
N LYS A 263 32.97 -19.17 16.51
CA LYS A 263 31.83 -19.57 17.34
C LYS A 263 31.32 -18.35 18.10
N CYS A 264 30.04 -18.02 17.93
CA CYS A 264 29.41 -16.94 18.69
C CYS A 264 28.41 -17.53 19.70
N ASP A 265 28.31 -16.89 20.87
CA ASP A 265 27.22 -17.18 21.80
C ASP A 265 25.99 -16.40 21.34
N THR A 266 24.95 -17.12 20.93
CA THR A 266 23.67 -16.50 20.60
C THR A 266 22.97 -16.11 21.91
N ILE A 267 22.98 -14.82 22.24
CA ILE A 267 22.09 -14.31 23.29
C ILE A 267 20.78 -13.96 22.58
N ALA A 268 19.76 -14.80 22.83
CA ALA A 268 18.38 -14.51 22.49
C ALA A 268 18.00 -13.14 23.08
N SER A 269 17.89 -12.13 22.23
CA SER A 269 17.93 -10.75 22.67
C SER A 269 16.68 -10.05 22.14
N ARG A 270 15.58 -10.38 22.82
CA ARG A 270 14.27 -9.70 22.81
C ARG A 270 13.51 -9.79 21.48
N TYR A 271 12.19 -9.64 21.56
CA TYR A 271 11.36 -9.47 20.37
C TYR A 271 11.29 -7.98 20.02
N SER A 272 11.33 -7.66 18.74
CA SER A 272 11.20 -6.30 18.24
C SER A 272 10.35 -6.27 16.98
N TYR A 273 9.87 -5.08 16.65
CA TYR A 273 9.26 -4.77 15.38
C TYR A 273 10.33 -4.50 14.33
N ASN A 274 10.00 -4.74 13.07
CA ASN A 274 10.67 -4.17 11.90
C ASN A 274 9.57 -3.67 10.98
N GLY A 275 9.54 -2.37 10.71
CA GLY A 275 8.53 -1.78 9.82
C GLY A 275 8.24 -0.32 10.15
N TYR A 276 7.16 0.19 9.59
CA TYR A 276 6.73 1.58 9.72
C TYR A 276 5.27 1.72 9.27
N GLY A 277 4.67 2.88 9.57
CA GLY A 277 3.34 3.22 9.06
C GLY A 277 3.24 4.69 8.70
N ILE A 278 2.29 4.98 7.81
CA ILE A 278 2.01 6.31 7.28
C ILE A 278 0.50 6.44 7.19
N GLN A 279 -0.06 7.44 7.86
CA GLN A 279 -1.43 7.86 7.65
C GLN A 279 -1.44 9.29 7.11
N LEU A 280 -2.10 9.50 5.97
CA LEU A 280 -2.31 10.82 5.37
C LEU A 280 -3.80 11.17 5.42
N LYS A 281 -4.11 12.37 5.88
CA LYS A 281 -5.46 12.95 5.83
C LYS A 281 -5.36 14.32 5.16
N MET A 282 -6.00 14.50 4.02
CA MET A 282 -6.03 15.79 3.35
C MET A 282 -6.62 16.87 4.28
N VAL A 283 -5.98 18.03 4.31
CA VAL A 283 -6.44 19.22 5.03
C VAL A 283 -6.74 20.38 4.10
N ASP A 284 -6.06 20.48 2.95
CA ASP A 284 -6.26 21.54 1.95
C ASP A 284 -5.86 21.07 0.54
N HIS A 285 -6.44 21.67 -0.49
CA HIS A 285 -6.10 21.45 -1.90
C HIS A 285 -6.58 22.63 -2.75
N ASN A 286 -6.05 22.77 -3.97
CA ASN A 286 -6.62 23.66 -5.00
C ASN A 286 -7.28 22.88 -6.14
#